data_AF-A0A0L7KAJ7-F1
#
_entry.id   AF-A0A0L7KAJ7-F1
#
_cell.length_a   1.000
_cell.length_b   1.000
_cell.length_c   1.000
_cell.angle_alpha   90.00
_cell.angle_beta   90.00
_cell.angle_gamma   90.00
#
_symmetry.space_group_name_H-M   'P 1'
#
loop_
_entity.id
_entity.type
_entity.pdbx_description
1 polymer ?
#
loop_
_entity_poly.entity_id
_entity_poly.type
_entity_poly.pdbx_seq_one_letter_code
_entity_poly.pdbx_strand_id
1 'polypeptide(L)'
;MALNIMDRILNLEVPESGNNSINIILGVVNIFFFGIGMIILGIINKDIDDLIIGILQLLVPLIGWIWAVFWGILIVIKNSR
;
A
#
# COMPACT_ATOMS: atom_id res chain seq x y z
N MET A 1 -14.86 8.84 4.24
CA MET A 1 -13.56 9.08 3.59
C MET A 1 -12.42 8.97 4.60
N ALA A 2 -12.20 9.94 5.50
CA ALA A 2 -11.16 9.81 6.54
C ALA A 2 -11.38 8.63 7.51
N LEU A 3 -12.64 8.33 7.87
CA LEU A 3 -13.01 7.16 8.68
C LEU A 3 -12.58 5.84 8.00
N ASN A 4 -12.90 5.68 6.71
CA ASN A 4 -12.55 4.48 5.94
C ASN A 4 -11.02 4.25 5.87
N ILE A 5 -10.23 5.31 5.73
CA ILE A 5 -8.76 5.20 5.70
C ILE A 5 -8.22 4.74 7.06
N MET A 6 -8.72 5.33 8.16
CA MET A 6 -8.34 4.92 9.51
C MET A 6 -8.71 3.46 9.77
N ASP A 7 -9.91 3.03 9.40
CA ASP A 7 -10.33 1.63 9.53
C ASP A 7 -9.42 0.70 8.70
N ARG A 8 -9.06 1.07 7.46
CA ARG A 8 -8.12 0.27 6.64
C ARG A 8 -6.73 0.16 7.26
N ILE A 9 -6.22 1.25 7.85
CA ILE A 9 -4.92 1.26 8.53
C ILE A 9 -4.97 0.38 9.78
N LEU A 10 -6.02 0.51 10.59
CA LEU A 10 -6.21 -0.26 11.81
C LEU A 10 -6.42 -1.75 11.54
N ASN A 11 -7.17 -2.08 10.48
CA ASN A 11 -7.45 -3.45 10.07
C ASN A 11 -6.36 -4.05 9.16
N LEU A 12 -5.30 -3.28 8.84
CA LEU A 12 -4.21 -3.70 7.95
C LEU A 12 -4.72 -4.22 6.59
N GLU A 13 -5.73 -3.55 6.06
CA GLU A 13 -6.32 -3.87 4.77
C GLU A 13 -5.45 -3.32 3.64
N VAL A 14 -4.71 -4.22 3.00
CA VAL A 14 -3.92 -3.96 1.79
C VAL A 14 -4.66 -4.43 0.54
N PRO A 15 -4.35 -3.88 -0.65
CA PRO A 15 -4.98 -4.31 -1.90
C PRO A 15 -4.77 -5.80 -2.21
N GLU A 16 -5.88 -6.49 -2.42
CA GLU A 16 -5.97 -7.89 -2.86
C GLU A 16 -6.63 -8.03 -4.23
N SER A 17 -7.19 -6.95 -4.77
CA SER A 17 -7.85 -6.96 -6.07
C SER A 17 -6.84 -6.82 -7.21
N GLY A 18 -7.22 -7.36 -8.39
CA GLY A 18 -6.42 -7.23 -9.61
C GLY A 18 -5.47 -8.41 -9.85
N ASN A 19 -4.29 -8.11 -10.40
CA ASN A 19 -3.31 -9.13 -10.76
C ASN A 19 -2.33 -9.34 -9.60
N ASN A 20 -2.40 -10.50 -8.96
CA ASN A 20 -1.55 -10.87 -7.82
C ASN A 20 -0.05 -10.65 -8.09
N SER A 21 0.42 -10.95 -9.30
CA SER A 21 1.85 -10.76 -9.66
C SER A 21 2.23 -9.29 -9.68
N ILE A 22 1.37 -8.42 -10.22
CA ILE A 22 1.58 -6.96 -10.24
C ILE A 22 1.54 -6.43 -8.81
N ASN A 23 0.59 -6.89 -7.99
CA ASN A 23 0.48 -6.48 -6.59
C ASN A 23 1.73 -6.85 -5.80
N ILE A 24 2.27 -8.06 -5.98
CA ILE A 24 3.52 -8.50 -5.35
C ILE A 24 4.68 -7.59 -5.77
N ILE A 25 4.84 -7.33 -7.07
CA ILE A 25 5.92 -6.46 -7.60
C ILE A 25 5.79 -5.05 -7.00
N LEU A 26 4.58 -4.49 -6.97
CA LEU A 26 4.32 -3.16 -6.42
C LEU A 26 4.49 -3.12 -4.90
N GLY A 27 4.19 -4.21 -4.18
CA GLY A 27 4.49 -4.36 -2.76
C GLY A 27 5.99 -4.31 -2.50
N VAL A 28 6.80 -4.99 -3.33
CA VAL A 28 8.27 -4.92 -3.25
C VAL A 28 8.77 -3.51 -3.58
N VAL A 29 8.25 -2.86 -4.62
CA VAL A 29 8.56 -1.47 -4.96
C VAL A 29 8.21 -0.53 -3.80
N ASN A 30 7.12 -0.78 -3.09
CA ASN A 30 6.69 0.04 -1.95
C ASN A 30 7.73 0.08 -0.83
N ILE A 31 8.40 -1.05 -0.57
CA ILE A 31 9.45 -1.18 0.46
C ILE A 31 10.65 -0.25 0.18
N PHE A 32 11.05 -0.12 -1.09
CA PHE A 32 12.22 0.68 -1.48
C PHE A 32 11.88 2.14 -1.78
N PHE A 33 10.65 2.42 -2.20
CA PHE A 33 10.24 3.74 -2.70
C PHE A 33 9.14 4.40 -1.84
N PHE A 34 9.07 4.06 -0.54
CA PHE A 34 8.40 4.86 0.50
C PHE A 34 6.95 5.27 0.15
N GLY A 35 6.14 4.37 -0.41
CA GLY A 35 4.75 4.67 -0.78
C GLY A 35 4.45 4.74 -2.28
N ILE A 36 5.47 4.78 -3.15
CA ILE A 36 5.24 4.80 -4.61
C ILE A 36 4.52 3.54 -5.10
N GLY A 37 4.84 2.37 -4.54
CA GLY A 37 4.15 1.12 -4.88
C GLY A 37 2.65 1.19 -4.58
N MET A 38 2.29 1.77 -3.43
CA MET A 38 0.91 1.99 -3.01
C MET A 38 0.17 3.01 -3.88
N ILE A 39 0.84 4.09 -4.30
CA ILE A 39 0.25 5.07 -5.23
C ILE A 39 -0.11 4.41 -6.55
N ILE A 40 0.82 3.62 -7.12
CA ILE A 40 0.60 2.93 -8.39
C ILE A 40 -0.52 1.89 -8.25
N LEU A 41 -0.55 1.15 -7.14
CA LEU A 41 -1.63 0.21 -6.81
C LEU A 41 -3.00 0.90 -6.75
N GLY A 42 -3.10 2.04 -6.06
CA GLY A 42 -4.34 2.82 -6.01
C GLY A 42 -4.79 3.30 -7.38
N ILE A 43 -3.87 3.68 -8.27
CA ILE A 43 -4.21 4.06 -9.65
C ILE A 43 -4.71 2.86 -10.45
N ILE A 44 -4.02 1.72 -10.38
CA ILE A 44 -4.36 0.51 -11.15
C ILE A 44 -5.70 -0.07 -10.70
N ASN A 45 -5.90 -0.19 -9.39
CA ASN A 45 -7.11 -0.75 -8.81
C ASN A 45 -8.24 0.27 -8.68
N LYS A 46 -8.00 1.54 -9.07
CA LYS A 46 -8.92 2.67 -8.90
C LYS A 46 -9.39 2.84 -7.46
N ASP A 47 -8.51 2.54 -6.52
CA ASP A 47 -8.74 2.67 -5.08
C ASP A 47 -8.07 3.97 -4.58
N ILE A 48 -8.92 4.92 -4.19
CA ILE A 48 -8.49 6.24 -3.74
C ILE A 48 -7.84 6.14 -2.35
N ASP A 49 -8.25 5.19 -1.52
CA ASP A 49 -7.72 5.06 -0.16
C ASP A 49 -6.28 4.52 -0.22
N ASP A 50 -5.97 3.59 -1.13
CA ASP A 50 -4.60 3.12 -1.39
C ASP A 50 -3.67 4.22 -1.89
N LEU A 51 -4.18 5.05 -2.80
CA LEU A 51 -3.46 6.19 -3.32
C LEU A 51 -3.13 7.18 -2.20
N ILE A 52 -4.10 7.49 -1.33
CA ILE A 52 -3.90 8.40 -0.20
C ILE A 52 -2.89 7.81 0.81
N ILE A 53 -2.94 6.51 1.08
CA ILE A 53 -1.99 5.84 1.99
C ILE A 53 -0.57 5.93 1.42
N GLY A 54 -0.39 5.71 0.12
CA GLY A 54 0.90 5.89 -0.53
C GLY A 54 1.43 7.34 -0.46
N ILE A 55 0.56 8.33 -0.61
CA ILE A 55 0.92 9.75 -0.43
C ILE A 55 1.31 10.03 1.03
N LEU A 56 0.57 9.51 2.00
CA LEU A 56 0.87 9.63 3.43
C LEU A 56 2.24 9.04 3.78
N GLN A 57 2.58 7.88 3.18
CA GLN A 57 3.89 7.26 3.35
C GLN A 57 5.03 8.14 2.80
N LEU A 58 4.82 8.85 1.69
CA LEU A 58 5.80 9.80 1.15
C LEU A 58 5.96 11.07 2.01
N LEU A 59 4.88 11.57 2.59
CA LEU A 59 4.90 12.81 3.39
C LEU A 59 5.63 12.66 4.73
N VAL A 60 5.75 11.43 5.24
CA VAL A 60 6.40 11.14 6.53
C VAL A 60 7.65 10.29 6.30
N PRO A 61 8.80 10.85 5.90
CA PRO A 61 9.88 10.06 5.30
C PRO A 61 10.49 8.95 6.17
N LEU A 62 10.65 9.12 7.49
CA LEU A 62 11.15 8.03 8.36
C LEU A 62 10.06 7.04 8.80
N ILE A 63 8.93 7.54 9.31
CA ILE A 63 7.84 6.68 9.82
C ILE A 63 7.06 6.04 8.67
N GLY A 64 6.81 6.81 7.62
CA GLY A 64 6.19 6.39 6.36
C GLY A 64 7.04 5.35 5.62
N TRP A 65 8.36 5.35 5.76
CA TRP A 65 9.18 4.24 5.28
C TRP A 65 8.90 2.93 6.01
N ILE A 66 8.97 2.94 7.34
CA ILE A 66 8.71 1.75 8.16
C ILE A 66 7.31 1.24 7.83
N TRP A 67 6.35 2.15 7.73
CA TRP A 67 4.99 1.83 7.32
C TRP A 67 4.92 1.24 5.91
N ALA A 68 5.63 1.80 4.94
CA ALA A 68 5.72 1.29 3.57
C ALA A 68 6.35 -0.12 3.52
N VAL A 69 7.33 -0.40 4.39
CA VAL A 69 7.94 -1.73 4.55
C VAL A 69 6.89 -2.73 5.06
N PHE A 70 6.18 -2.39 6.15
CA PHE A 70 5.12 -3.23 6.71
C PHE A 70 4.02 -3.53 5.67
N TRP A 71 3.56 -2.50 4.97
CA TRP A 71 2.53 -2.63 3.94
C TRP A 71 3.01 -3.44 2.75
N GLY A 72 4.25 -3.25 2.30
CA GLY A 72 4.84 -4.05 1.23
C GLY A 72 4.88 -5.53 1.57
N ILE A 73 5.29 -5.88 2.79
CA ILE A 73 5.29 -7.27 3.27
C ILE A 73 3.87 -7.84 3.31
N LEU A 74 2.89 -7.08 3.83
CA LEU A 74 1.49 -7.51 3.88
C LEU A 74 0.93 -7.77 2.48
N ILE A 75 1.21 -6.90 1.51
CA ILE A 75 0.79 -7.06 0.11
C ILE A 75 1.34 -8.37 -0.44
N VAL A 76 2.63 -8.65 -0.23
CA VAL A 76 3.26 -9.90 -0.71
C VAL A 76 2.61 -11.12 -0.07
N ILE A 77 2.41 -11.11 1.25
CA ILE A 77 1.83 -12.26 1.97
C ILE A 77 0.39 -12.54 1.52
N LYS A 78 -0.44 -11.50 1.38
CA LYS A 78 -1.85 -11.65 0.99
C LYS A 78 -2.01 -12.08 -0.47
N ASN A 79 -1.17 -11.59 -1.37
CA ASN A 79 -1.25 -11.89 -2.80
C ASN A 79 -0.46 -13.16 -3.22
N SER A 80 0.34 -13.75 -2.31
CA SER A 80 1.08 -15.00 -2.55
C SER A 80 0.27 -16.27 -2.23
N ARG A 81 -0.95 -16.13 -1.71
CA ARG A 81 -1.90 -17.24 -1.54
C ARG A 81 -2.69 -17.47 -2.82
#